data_AF-A0A1W6LBC7-F1
#
_entry.id   AF-A0A1W6LBC7-F1
#
_cell.length_a   1.000
_cell.length_b   1.000
_cell.length_c   1.000
_cell.angle_alpha   90.00
_cell.angle_beta   90.00
_cell.angle_gamma   90.00
#
_symmetry.space_group_name_H-M   'P 1'
#
loop_
_entity.id
_entity.type
_entity.pdbx_description
1 polymer ?
#
loop_
_entity_poly.entity_id
_entity_poly.type
_entity_poly.pdbx_seq_one_letter_code
_entity_poly.pdbx_strand_id
1 'polypeptide(L)'
;MIAALDDFVTRVSHDTWTNDNVDDLLCVLEHSTTDHPVGLLTRIEPMALAIARHALARGGVAGDDIAEQLGGCVRHREEAESLLMAFVKDRHERTRRIALLSLARLQSAAVPSLAAAAWDTGDEYQRIGALEALRIVGSDLLPEYVSKAVEDGRPHLLANVHRLAPDAVRPSDRA
;
A
#
# COMPACT_ATOMS: atom_id res chain seq x y z
N MET A 1 -19.51 10.10 16.35
CA MET A 1 -18.44 10.32 15.35
C MET A 1 -18.72 9.50 14.08
N ILE A 2 -18.79 8.16 14.16
CA ILE A 2 -19.06 7.28 13.00
C ILE A 2 -20.39 7.59 12.31
N ALA A 3 -21.49 7.77 13.05
CA ALA A 3 -22.79 8.09 12.45
C ALA A 3 -22.83 9.48 11.75
N ALA A 4 -22.00 10.42 12.17
CA ALA A 4 -21.91 11.74 11.54
C ALA A 4 -21.07 11.71 10.26
N LEU A 5 -20.07 10.82 10.22
CA LEU A 5 -19.26 10.57 9.04
C LEU A 5 -20.07 9.85 7.95
N ASP A 6 -20.80 8.80 8.31
CA ASP A 6 -21.71 8.10 7.37
C ASP A 6 -22.79 9.04 6.82
N ASP A 7 -23.38 9.89 7.69
CA ASP A 7 -24.38 10.87 7.29
C ASP A 7 -23.80 11.98 6.38
N PHE A 8 -22.55 12.40 6.61
CA PHE A 8 -21.86 13.37 5.75
C PHE A 8 -21.57 12.80 4.36
N VAL A 9 -21.05 11.57 4.30
CA VAL A 9 -20.66 10.88 3.06
C VAL A 9 -21.85 10.53 2.20
N THR A 10 -22.99 10.24 2.84
CA THR A 10 -24.24 9.95 2.13
C THR A 10 -24.97 11.22 1.66
N ARG A 11 -24.76 12.38 2.30
CA ARG A 11 -25.40 13.65 1.92
C ARG A 11 -24.66 14.46 0.87
N VAL A 12 -23.32 14.45 0.88
CA VAL A 12 -22.54 15.31 -0.02
C VAL A 12 -22.07 14.49 -1.22
N SER A 13 -22.59 14.80 -2.41
CA SER A 13 -22.12 14.18 -3.64
C SER A 13 -20.61 14.36 -3.79
N HIS A 14 -19.88 13.28 -4.05
CA HIS A 14 -18.41 13.29 -4.21
C HIS A 14 -17.93 14.27 -5.28
N ASP A 15 -18.77 14.56 -6.27
CA ASP A 15 -18.50 15.54 -7.34
C ASP A 15 -18.53 17.00 -6.86
N THR A 16 -18.95 17.26 -5.62
CA THR A 16 -19.11 18.60 -5.03
C THR A 16 -18.18 18.87 -3.86
N TRP A 17 -17.31 17.92 -3.53
CA TRP A 17 -16.39 18.05 -2.39
C TRP A 17 -15.40 19.17 -2.65
N THR A 18 -15.44 20.19 -1.81
CA THR A 18 -14.44 21.26 -1.80
C THR A 18 -13.18 20.79 -1.06
N ASN A 19 -12.07 21.49 -1.28
CA ASN A 19 -10.84 21.25 -0.51
C ASN A 19 -11.11 21.26 1.01
N ASP A 20 -11.98 22.17 1.48
CA ASP A 20 -12.35 22.28 2.89
C ASP A 20 -13.08 21.03 3.41
N ASN A 21 -13.95 20.42 2.59
CA ASN A 21 -14.63 19.18 2.98
C ASN A 21 -13.67 17.98 3.11
N VAL A 22 -12.65 17.93 2.25
CA VAL A 22 -11.62 16.89 2.34
C VAL A 22 -10.65 17.18 3.49
N ASP A 23 -10.37 18.44 3.78
CA ASP A 23 -9.53 18.83 4.92
C ASP A 23 -10.19 18.50 6.27
N ASP A 24 -11.49 18.75 6.42
CA ASP A 24 -12.25 18.35 7.61
C ASP A 24 -12.22 16.82 7.80
N LEU A 25 -12.36 16.09 6.69
CA LEU A 25 -12.31 14.63 6.68
C LEU A 25 -10.92 14.10 7.06
N LEU A 26 -9.85 14.63 6.46
CA LEU A 26 -8.47 14.26 6.77
C LEU A 26 -8.12 14.59 8.22
N CYS A 27 -8.59 15.72 8.75
CA CYS A 27 -8.44 16.07 10.16
C CYS A 27 -9.09 15.02 11.08
N VAL A 28 -10.30 14.56 10.74
CA VAL A 28 -10.96 13.47 11.48
C VAL A 28 -10.17 12.16 11.38
N LEU A 29 -9.60 11.85 10.21
CA LEU A 29 -8.79 10.64 10.01
C LEU A 29 -7.47 10.69 10.79
N GLU A 30 -6.79 11.85 10.84
CA GLU A 30 -5.58 12.07 11.64
C GLU A 30 -5.80 11.82 13.13
N HIS A 31 -7.00 12.12 13.65
CA HIS A 31 -7.34 12.07 15.07
C HIS A 31 -8.20 10.86 15.45
N SER A 32 -8.60 10.05 14.48
CA SER A 32 -9.34 8.81 14.71
C SER A 32 -8.39 7.73 15.21
N THR A 33 -8.62 7.25 16.44
CA THR A 33 -7.90 6.08 16.99
C THR A 33 -8.43 4.74 16.49
N THR A 34 -9.43 4.75 15.60
CA THR A 34 -10.03 3.56 15.02
C THR A 34 -9.66 3.44 13.55
N ASP A 35 -9.21 2.25 13.10
CA ASP A 35 -8.91 1.89 11.70
C ASP A 35 -10.17 1.91 10.78
N HIS A 36 -11.35 2.14 11.34
CA HIS A 36 -12.65 1.95 10.67
C HIS A 36 -13.14 3.04 9.69
N PRO A 37 -12.84 4.35 9.84
CA PRO A 37 -13.44 5.35 8.97
C PRO A 37 -12.87 5.33 7.54
N VAL A 38 -11.59 5.01 7.35
CA VAL A 38 -10.98 5.00 5.99
C VAL A 38 -11.62 3.93 5.10
N GLY A 39 -11.88 2.73 5.62
CA GLY A 39 -12.45 1.61 4.84
C GLY A 39 -13.92 1.79 4.43
N LEU A 40 -14.65 2.74 5.02
CA LEU A 40 -16.03 3.08 4.62
C LEU A 40 -16.05 4.14 3.51
N LEU A 41 -15.17 5.15 3.61
CA LEU A 41 -15.09 6.29 2.69
C LEU A 41 -14.58 5.93 1.30
N THR A 42 -13.78 4.87 1.22
CA THR A 42 -12.96 4.54 0.05
C THR A 42 -13.53 3.43 -0.83
N ARG A 43 -14.73 2.91 -0.49
CA ARG A 43 -15.50 1.97 -1.34
C ARG A 43 -15.98 2.60 -2.65
N ILE A 44 -15.85 3.92 -2.77
CA ILE A 44 -16.16 4.70 -3.96
C ILE A 44 -14.83 5.16 -4.55
N GLU A 45 -14.42 4.62 -5.70
CA GLU A 45 -13.10 4.91 -6.28
C GLU A 45 -12.83 6.42 -6.46
N PRO A 46 -13.76 7.24 -7.02
CA PRO A 46 -13.56 8.69 -7.09
C PRO A 46 -13.22 9.35 -5.75
N MET A 47 -13.80 8.84 -4.67
CA MET A 47 -13.56 9.32 -3.32
C MET A 47 -12.15 8.99 -2.83
N ALA A 48 -11.74 7.74 -3.04
CA ALA A 48 -10.39 7.30 -2.69
C ALA A 48 -9.32 8.12 -3.43
N LEU A 49 -9.54 8.42 -4.71
CA LEU A 49 -8.66 9.26 -5.51
C LEU A 49 -8.61 10.70 -4.99
N ALA A 50 -9.77 11.28 -4.65
CA ALA A 50 -9.82 12.62 -4.07
C ALA A 50 -9.04 12.71 -2.76
N ILE A 51 -9.33 11.82 -1.80
CA ILE A 51 -8.64 11.77 -0.51
C ILE A 51 -7.13 11.59 -0.71
N ALA A 52 -6.71 10.72 -1.64
CA ALA A 52 -5.30 10.51 -1.95
C ALA A 52 -4.59 11.76 -2.47
N ARG A 53 -5.20 12.52 -3.39
CA ARG A 53 -4.62 13.79 -3.89
C ARG A 53 -4.39 14.77 -2.74
N HIS A 54 -5.37 14.91 -1.85
CA HIS A 54 -5.28 15.82 -0.70
C HIS A 54 -4.27 15.35 0.35
N ALA A 55 -4.22 14.05 0.65
CA ALA A 55 -3.22 13.49 1.57
C ALA A 55 -1.79 13.71 1.07
N LEU A 56 -1.54 13.51 -0.23
CA LEU A 56 -0.24 13.77 -0.85
C LEU A 56 0.15 15.26 -0.77
N ALA A 57 -0.81 16.17 -1.00
CA ALA A 57 -0.57 17.61 -0.87
C ALA A 57 -0.15 18.04 0.56
N ARG A 58 -0.48 17.23 1.57
CA ARG A 58 -0.14 17.45 2.99
C ARG A 58 1.05 16.62 3.47
N GLY A 59 1.80 16.00 2.55
CA GLY A 59 2.99 15.23 2.90
C GLY A 59 2.73 13.80 3.36
N GLY A 60 1.64 13.17 2.89
CA GLY A 60 1.42 11.73 3.02
C GLY A 60 0.72 11.29 4.30
N VAL A 61 -0.17 12.12 4.84
CA VAL A 61 -0.98 11.79 6.02
C VAL A 61 -1.84 10.54 5.79
N ALA A 62 -1.91 9.63 6.77
CA ALA A 62 -2.66 8.37 6.67
C ALA A 62 -2.35 7.55 5.39
N GLY A 63 -1.10 7.65 4.93
CA GLY A 63 -0.74 7.23 3.58
C GLY A 63 -0.83 5.72 3.35
N ASP A 64 -0.66 4.87 4.36
CA ASP A 64 -0.77 3.42 4.21
C ASP A 64 -2.22 2.96 3.99
N ASP A 65 -3.17 3.44 4.79
CA ASP A 65 -4.59 3.11 4.57
C ASP A 65 -5.07 3.60 3.19
N ILE A 66 -4.72 4.84 2.83
CA ILE A 66 -5.08 5.40 1.52
C ILE A 66 -4.46 4.58 0.39
N ALA A 67 -3.17 4.25 0.49
CA ALA A 67 -2.48 3.44 -0.51
C ALA A 67 -3.10 2.04 -0.64
N GLU A 68 -3.52 1.40 0.46
CA GLU A 68 -4.21 0.11 0.39
C GLU A 68 -5.48 0.19 -0.46
N GLN A 69 -6.28 1.24 -0.28
CA GLN A 69 -7.56 1.41 -0.96
C GLN A 69 -7.39 1.70 -2.45
N LEU A 70 -6.38 2.48 -2.82
CA LEU A 70 -6.05 2.71 -4.23
C LEU A 70 -5.74 1.41 -4.99
N GLY A 71 -5.22 0.38 -4.29
CA GLY A 71 -5.01 -0.95 -4.87
C GLY A 71 -6.28 -1.65 -5.36
N GLY A 72 -7.46 -1.19 -4.92
CA GLY A 72 -8.77 -1.68 -5.35
C GLY A 72 -9.44 -0.84 -6.45
N CYS A 73 -8.83 0.26 -6.91
CA CYS A 73 -9.43 1.15 -7.90
C CYS A 73 -9.20 0.62 -9.33
N VAL A 74 -10.16 -0.17 -9.84
CA VAL A 74 -10.06 -0.82 -11.15
C VAL A 74 -10.61 0.06 -12.27
N ARG A 75 -11.66 0.84 -12.02
CA ARG A 75 -12.27 1.72 -13.04
C ARG A 75 -11.40 2.96 -13.32
N HIS A 76 -10.64 3.41 -12.33
CA HIS A 76 -9.72 4.54 -12.42
C HIS A 76 -8.26 4.12 -12.22
N ARG A 77 -7.90 2.95 -12.76
CA ARG A 77 -6.60 2.31 -12.54
C ARG A 77 -5.41 3.22 -12.85
N GLU A 78 -5.43 3.95 -13.96
CA GLU A 78 -4.31 4.81 -14.38
C GLU A 78 -4.03 5.94 -13.37
N GLU A 79 -5.09 6.54 -12.84
CA GLU A 79 -4.96 7.59 -11.82
C GLU A 79 -4.52 7.00 -10.47
N ALA A 80 -5.11 5.89 -10.07
CA ALA A 80 -4.73 5.18 -8.85
C ALA A 80 -3.25 4.77 -8.87
N GLU A 81 -2.79 4.23 -10.00
CA GLU A 81 -1.38 3.88 -10.24
C GLU A 81 -0.48 5.12 -10.12
N SER A 82 -0.87 6.25 -10.73
CA SER A 82 -0.12 7.50 -10.64
C SER A 82 0.01 8.04 -9.21
N LEU A 83 -1.05 7.94 -8.42
CA LEU A 83 -1.05 8.35 -7.01
C LEU A 83 -0.22 7.40 -6.14
N LEU A 84 -0.31 6.10 -6.37
CA LEU A 84 0.50 5.11 -5.69
C LEU A 84 2.00 5.28 -5.98
N MET A 85 2.36 5.70 -7.20
CA MET A 85 3.74 6.06 -7.56
C MET A 85 4.29 7.25 -6.76
N ALA A 86 3.42 8.10 -6.19
CA ALA A 86 3.83 9.12 -5.24
C ALA A 86 4.03 8.52 -3.83
N PHE A 87 3.12 7.66 -3.38
CA PHE A 87 3.21 7.01 -2.05
C PHE A 87 4.39 6.03 -1.90
N VAL A 88 4.92 5.43 -2.98
CA VAL A 88 6.16 4.64 -2.88
C VAL A 88 7.38 5.48 -2.47
N LYS A 89 7.28 6.82 -2.49
CA LYS A 89 8.31 7.76 -2.04
C LYS A 89 8.03 8.37 -0.67
N ASP A 90 7.01 7.86 0.04
CA ASP A 90 6.61 8.39 1.35
C ASP A 90 7.73 8.28 2.39
N ARG A 91 7.75 9.19 3.36
CA ARG A 91 8.72 9.16 4.46
C ARG A 91 8.54 7.93 5.35
N HIS A 92 7.32 7.44 5.51
CA HIS A 92 7.01 6.28 6.33
C HIS A 92 7.22 4.98 5.54
N GLU A 93 8.04 4.10 6.09
CA GLU A 93 8.31 2.77 5.51
C GLU A 93 7.02 2.02 5.20
N ARG A 94 6.10 1.97 6.17
CA ARG A 94 4.85 1.24 6.03
C ARG A 94 4.04 1.71 4.82
N THR A 95 3.90 3.02 4.64
CA THR A 95 3.21 3.61 3.48
C THR A 95 3.86 3.22 2.16
N ARG A 96 5.21 3.31 2.06
CA ARG A 96 5.92 2.88 0.84
C ARG A 96 5.67 1.42 0.51
N ARG A 97 5.71 0.55 1.53
CA ARG A 97 5.49 -0.88 1.38
C ARG A 97 4.06 -1.19 0.92
N ILE A 98 3.06 -0.57 1.56
CA ILE A 98 1.66 -0.77 1.17
C ILE A 98 1.42 -0.24 -0.24
N ALA A 99 2.00 0.89 -0.62
CA ALA A 99 1.90 1.42 -1.98
C ALA A 99 2.47 0.45 -3.04
N LEU A 100 3.62 -0.17 -2.77
CA LEU A 100 4.19 -1.20 -3.64
C LEU A 100 3.25 -2.42 -3.79
N LEU A 101 2.67 -2.91 -2.68
CA LEU A 101 1.73 -4.03 -2.72
C LEU A 101 0.44 -3.67 -3.47
N SER A 102 -0.06 -2.45 -3.32
CA SER A 102 -1.22 -1.96 -4.06
C SER A 102 -0.94 -1.82 -5.56
N LEU A 103 0.23 -1.35 -5.95
CA LEU A 103 0.67 -1.37 -7.36
C LEU A 103 0.71 -2.80 -7.92
N ALA A 104 1.15 -3.77 -7.12
CA ALA A 104 1.11 -5.18 -7.49
C ALA A 104 -0.31 -5.72 -7.65
N ARG A 105 -1.24 -5.35 -6.76
CA ARG A 105 -2.68 -5.70 -6.89
C ARG A 105 -3.27 -5.12 -8.18
N LEU A 106 -2.88 -3.89 -8.55
CA LEU A 106 -3.25 -3.28 -9.82
C LEU A 106 -2.51 -3.86 -11.03
N GLN A 107 -1.56 -4.80 -10.86
CA GLN A 107 -0.74 -5.34 -11.95
C GLN A 107 0.05 -4.27 -12.71
N SER A 108 0.58 -3.28 -11.99
CA SER A 108 1.44 -2.24 -12.58
C SER A 108 2.74 -2.84 -13.14
N ALA A 109 3.14 -2.38 -14.32
CA ALA A 109 4.40 -2.78 -14.95
C ALA A 109 5.64 -2.25 -14.20
N ALA A 110 5.48 -1.28 -13.31
CA ALA A 110 6.58 -0.72 -12.52
C ALA A 110 7.06 -1.65 -11.39
N VAL A 111 6.23 -2.63 -11.00
CA VAL A 111 6.45 -3.46 -9.80
C VAL A 111 7.82 -4.15 -9.76
N PRO A 112 8.35 -4.78 -10.82
CA PRO A 112 9.68 -5.40 -10.75
C PRO A 112 10.79 -4.40 -10.39
N SER A 113 10.76 -3.21 -10.98
CA SER A 113 11.76 -2.16 -10.69
C SER A 113 11.62 -1.58 -9.28
N LEU A 114 10.39 -1.41 -8.80
CA LEU A 114 10.12 -0.91 -7.46
C LEU A 114 10.43 -1.94 -6.38
N ALA A 115 10.21 -3.22 -6.65
CA ALA A 115 10.59 -4.30 -5.75
C ALA A 115 12.11 -4.37 -5.58
N ALA A 116 12.88 -4.18 -6.66
CA ALA A 116 14.34 -4.05 -6.59
C ALA A 116 14.76 -2.86 -5.71
N ALA A 117 14.16 -1.68 -5.95
CA ALA A 117 14.44 -0.50 -5.14
C ALA A 117 14.07 -0.68 -3.66
N ALA A 118 12.94 -1.31 -3.36
CA ALA A 118 12.51 -1.64 -2.00
C ALA A 118 13.50 -2.61 -1.34
N TRP A 119 14.00 -3.60 -2.08
CA TRP A 119 14.99 -4.54 -1.58
C TRP A 119 16.30 -3.87 -1.16
N ASP A 120 16.76 -2.94 -1.98
CA ASP A 120 18.04 -2.23 -1.80
C ASP A 120 18.03 -1.25 -0.61
N THR A 121 16.86 -0.94 -0.05
CA THR A 121 16.77 -0.17 1.21
C THR A 121 17.42 -0.90 2.40
N GLY A 122 17.56 -2.23 2.32
CA GLY A 122 18.08 -3.07 3.40
C GLY A 122 17.09 -3.32 4.55
N ASP A 123 15.99 -2.58 4.61
CA ASP A 123 14.94 -2.75 5.60
C ASP A 123 14.23 -4.12 5.43
N GLU A 124 14.04 -4.84 6.54
CA GLU A 124 13.49 -6.21 6.51
C GLU A 124 12.07 -6.23 5.95
N TYR A 125 11.26 -5.25 6.34
CA TYR A 125 9.86 -5.17 5.97
C TYR A 125 9.67 -4.71 4.53
N GLN A 126 10.53 -3.83 4.03
CA GLN A 126 10.57 -3.49 2.60
C GLN A 126 10.96 -4.70 1.73
N ARG A 127 11.93 -5.51 2.18
CA ARG A 127 12.31 -6.75 1.48
C ARG A 127 11.18 -7.78 1.45
N ILE A 128 10.46 -7.94 2.56
CA ILE A 128 9.23 -8.74 2.59
C ILE A 128 8.21 -8.19 1.58
N GLY A 129 8.03 -6.86 1.54
CA GLY A 129 7.16 -6.20 0.56
C GLY A 129 7.56 -6.47 -0.89
N ALA A 130 8.86 -6.45 -1.20
CA ALA A 130 9.40 -6.77 -2.52
C ALA A 130 9.07 -8.20 -2.95
N LEU A 131 9.30 -9.19 -2.08
CA LEU A 131 8.98 -10.60 -2.36
C LEU A 131 7.49 -10.80 -2.64
N GLU A 132 6.63 -10.22 -1.81
CA GLU A 132 5.19 -10.29 -2.01
C GLU A 132 4.75 -9.64 -3.31
N ALA A 133 5.26 -8.45 -3.62
CA ALA A 133 4.90 -7.73 -4.82
C ALA A 133 5.31 -8.52 -6.08
N LEU A 134 6.52 -9.06 -6.11
CA LEU A 134 7.00 -9.92 -7.20
C LEU A 134 6.13 -11.18 -7.37
N ARG A 135 5.73 -11.81 -6.26
CA ARG A 135 4.81 -12.95 -6.29
C ARG A 135 3.44 -12.57 -6.85
N ILE A 136 2.87 -11.45 -6.41
CA ILE A 136 1.54 -11.00 -6.82
C ILE A 136 1.47 -10.75 -8.34
N VAL A 137 2.53 -10.20 -8.93
CA VAL A 137 2.59 -9.97 -10.40
C VAL A 137 3.13 -11.16 -11.19
N GLY A 138 3.46 -12.28 -10.53
CA GLY A 138 4.03 -13.46 -11.18
C GLY A 138 5.37 -13.18 -11.87
N SER A 139 6.22 -12.34 -11.28
CA SER A 139 7.50 -11.95 -11.87
C SER A 139 8.53 -13.09 -11.86
N ASP A 140 9.23 -13.26 -12.98
CA ASP A 140 10.35 -14.19 -13.13
C ASP A 140 11.56 -13.84 -12.24
N LEU A 141 11.57 -12.66 -11.61
CA LEU A 141 12.58 -12.28 -10.62
C LEU A 141 12.37 -12.94 -9.26
N LEU A 142 11.17 -13.48 -8.96
CA LEU A 142 10.85 -14.01 -7.64
C LEU A 142 11.87 -15.07 -7.15
N PRO A 143 12.30 -16.07 -7.95
CA PRO A 143 13.28 -17.07 -7.50
C PRO A 143 14.63 -16.45 -7.09
N GLU A 144 15.10 -15.43 -7.81
CA GLU A 144 16.34 -14.72 -7.48
C GLU A 144 16.24 -14.04 -6.11
N TYR A 145 15.16 -13.29 -5.88
CA TYR A 145 14.97 -12.57 -4.62
C TYR A 145 14.68 -13.50 -3.44
N VAL A 146 14.03 -14.66 -3.68
CA VAL A 146 13.91 -15.72 -2.67
C VAL A 146 15.29 -16.25 -2.26
N SER A 147 16.20 -16.49 -3.21
CA SER A 147 17.58 -16.90 -2.88
C SER A 147 18.29 -15.86 -2.02
N LYS A 148 18.20 -14.57 -2.42
CA LYS A 148 18.78 -13.46 -1.64
C LYS A 148 18.17 -13.37 -0.23
N ALA A 149 16.89 -13.69 -0.07
CA ALA A 149 16.20 -13.69 1.21
C ALA A 149 16.66 -14.81 2.14
N VAL A 150 16.91 -16.00 1.57
CA VAL A 150 17.51 -17.12 2.31
C VAL A 150 18.93 -16.77 2.77
N GLU A 151 19.73 -16.15 1.90
CA GLU A 151 21.08 -15.69 2.23
C GLU A 151 21.10 -14.58 3.31
N ASP A 152 20.13 -13.67 3.29
CA ASP A 152 20.00 -12.62 4.30
C ASP A 152 19.66 -13.16 5.69
N GLY A 153 18.86 -14.23 5.76
CA GLY A 153 18.69 -15.04 6.97
C GLY A 153 17.90 -14.40 8.12
N ARG A 154 17.35 -13.18 7.97
CA ARG A 154 16.58 -12.56 9.05
C ARG A 154 15.24 -13.28 9.29
N PRO A 155 14.78 -13.39 10.56
CA PRO A 155 13.67 -14.29 10.90
C PRO A 155 12.35 -13.98 10.20
N HIS A 156 11.94 -12.70 10.09
CA HIS A 156 10.65 -12.38 9.46
C HIS A 156 10.73 -12.55 7.95
N LEU A 157 11.88 -12.26 7.36
CA LEU A 157 12.13 -12.48 5.94
C LEU A 157 12.12 -13.98 5.59
N LEU A 158 12.78 -14.83 6.39
CA LEU A 158 12.72 -16.29 6.23
C LEU A 158 11.31 -16.85 6.44
N ALA A 159 10.59 -16.39 7.47
CA ALA A 159 9.19 -16.77 7.68
C ALA A 159 8.30 -16.42 6.47
N ASN A 160 8.57 -15.28 5.82
CA ASN A 160 7.92 -14.92 4.58
C ASN A 160 8.28 -15.91 3.45
N VAL A 161 9.58 -16.17 3.23
CA VAL A 161 10.04 -17.14 2.21
C VAL A 161 9.39 -18.50 2.40
N HIS A 162 9.33 -19.03 3.62
CA HIS A 162 8.68 -20.31 3.92
C HIS A 162 7.21 -20.37 3.47
N ARG A 163 6.50 -19.24 3.54
CA ARG A 163 5.12 -19.15 3.06
C ARG A 163 5.04 -19.06 1.54
N LEU A 164 5.98 -18.38 0.89
CA LEU A 164 5.97 -18.15 -0.57
C LEU A 164 6.54 -19.32 -1.38
N ALA A 165 7.61 -19.92 -0.88
CA ALA A 165 8.43 -20.92 -1.55
C ALA A 165 8.93 -21.94 -0.50
N PRO A 166 8.05 -22.81 0.03
CA PRO A 166 8.40 -23.74 1.12
C PRO A 166 9.57 -24.67 0.79
N ASP A 167 9.77 -24.99 -0.50
CA ASP A 167 10.85 -25.86 -0.98
C ASP A 167 12.22 -25.16 -1.06
N ALA A 168 12.25 -23.82 -0.94
CA ALA A 168 13.49 -23.04 -1.07
C ALA A 168 14.35 -23.01 0.21
N VAL A 169 13.81 -23.41 1.36
CA VAL A 169 14.49 -23.27 2.66
C VAL A 169 14.95 -24.62 3.20
N ARG A 170 16.20 -24.69 3.67
CA ARG A 170 16.76 -25.92 4.23
C ARG A 170 16.26 -26.14 5.66
N PRO A 171 16.22 -27.40 6.15
CA PRO A 171 15.80 -27.69 7.53
C PRO A 171 16.62 -26.98 8.62
N SER A 172 17.85 -26.55 8.30
CA SER A 172 18.77 -25.84 9.20
C SER A 172 18.34 -24.42 9.54
N ASP A 173 17.48 -23.81 8.72
CA ASP A 173 17.17 -22.39 8.80
C ASP A 173 15.90 -22.13 9.65
N ARG A 174 15.38 -23.18 10.32
CA ARG A 174 14.15 -23.18 11.13
C ARG A 174 14.38 -22.82 12.61
N ALA A 175 15.53 -22.22 12.93
CA ALA A 175 15.97 -21.96 14.31
C ALA A 175 15.27 -20.76 14.96
#